data_AF-A0A9X1T2C7-F1
#
_entry.id   AF-A0A9X1T2C7-F1
#
_cell.length_a   1.000
_cell.length_b   1.000
_cell.length_c   1.000
_cell.angle_alpha   90.00
_cell.angle_beta   90.00
_cell.angle_gamma   90.00
#
_symmetry.space_group_name_H-M   'P 1'
#
loop_
_entity.id
_entity.type
_entity.pdbx_description
1 polymer ?
#
loop_
_entity_poly.entity_id
_entity_poly.type
_entity_poly.pdbx_seq_one_letter_code
_entity_poly.pdbx_strand_id
1 'polypeptide(L)'
;MSDFISYLFAIFVVTPLQAELTDRLQGMPSAALIEAGRACISAEGPRLLQMAQDNWGWAAANALGVTAGLVDPVTLLSTQNGQCGLVRNALMNGAGEDA
;
A
#
# COMPACT_ATOMS: atom_id res chain seq x y z
N MET A 1 -21.74 2.33 -16.61
CA MET A 1 -20.58 1.45 -16.35
C MET A 1 -19.81 1.87 -15.11
N SER A 2 -19.54 3.18 -14.91
CA SER A 2 -18.85 3.68 -13.70
C SER A 2 -19.55 3.27 -12.40
N ASP A 3 -20.88 3.38 -12.30
CA ASP A 3 -21.60 3.04 -11.06
C ASP A 3 -21.47 1.57 -10.67
N PHE A 4 -21.44 0.66 -11.66
CA PHE A 4 -21.24 -0.76 -11.41
C PHE A 4 -19.85 -1.04 -10.85
N ILE A 5 -18.80 -0.44 -11.43
CA ILE A 5 -17.42 -0.59 -10.95
C ILE A 5 -17.25 0.06 -9.57
N SER A 6 -17.81 1.24 -9.33
CA SER A 6 -17.81 1.89 -8.02
C SER A 6 -18.52 1.04 -6.96
N TYR A 7 -19.64 0.41 -7.30
CA TYR A 7 -20.38 -0.48 -6.39
C TYR A 7 -19.59 -1.75 -6.06
N LEU A 8 -18.95 -2.36 -7.05
CA LEU A 8 -18.03 -3.48 -6.82
C LEU A 8 -16.85 -3.06 -5.93
N PHE A 9 -16.26 -1.89 -6.17
CA PHE A 9 -15.15 -1.38 -5.35
C PHE A 9 -15.58 -1.11 -3.90
N ALA A 10 -16.79 -0.58 -3.69
CA ALA A 10 -17.32 -0.36 -2.36
C ALA A 10 -17.50 -1.68 -1.59
N ILE A 11 -18.06 -2.71 -2.22
CA ILE A 11 -18.32 -4.01 -1.59
C ILE A 11 -17.04 -4.83 -1.39
N PHE A 12 -16.19 -4.90 -2.42
CA PHE A 12 -15.03 -5.81 -2.42
C PHE A 12 -13.74 -5.18 -1.90
N VAL A 13 -13.64 -3.85 -1.84
CA VAL A 13 -12.42 -3.15 -1.39
C VAL A 13 -12.69 -2.33 -0.13
N VAL A 14 -13.63 -1.38 -0.18
CA VAL A 14 -13.83 -0.41 0.91
C VAL A 14 -14.44 -1.06 2.17
N THR A 15 -15.42 -1.94 2.02
CA THR A 15 -16.10 -2.60 3.15
C THR A 15 -15.17 -3.58 3.88
N PRO A 16 -14.48 -4.52 3.20
CA PRO A 16 -13.52 -5.40 3.87
C PRO A 16 -12.32 -4.64 4.46
N LEU A 17 -11.83 -3.58 3.80
CA LEU A 17 -10.75 -2.75 4.37
C LEU A 17 -11.12 -2.12 5.71
N GLN A 18 -12.35 -1.63 5.90
CA GLN A 18 -12.73 -0.96 7.14
C GLN A 18 -12.70 -1.88 8.36
N ALA A 19 -13.09 -3.15 8.18
CA ALA A 19 -13.07 -4.15 9.23
C ALA A 19 -11.64 -4.56 9.61
N GLU A 20 -10.79 -4.81 8.60
CA GLU A 20 -9.39 -5.18 8.81
C GLU A 20 -8.56 -4.03 9.36
N LEU A 21 -8.76 -2.80 8.87
CA LEU A 21 -8.08 -1.62 9.37
C LEU A 21 -8.35 -1.45 10.86
N THR A 22 -9.61 -1.47 11.30
CA THR A 22 -9.94 -1.26 12.72
C THR A 22 -9.21 -2.25 13.65
N ASP A 23 -9.05 -3.50 13.21
CA ASP A 23 -8.38 -4.56 13.98
C ASP A 23 -6.85 -4.39 13.96
N ARG A 24 -6.26 -4.11 12.79
CA ARG A 24 -4.83 -3.76 12.63
C ARG A 24 -4.48 -2.45 13.32
N LEU A 25 -5.48 -1.58 13.52
CA LEU A 25 -5.38 -0.29 14.19
C LEU A 25 -5.20 -0.47 15.73
N GLN A 26 -5.59 -1.62 16.30
CA GLN A 26 -5.39 -1.94 17.71
C GLN A 26 -3.94 -2.40 17.96
N GLY A 27 -3.15 -1.62 18.70
CA GLY A 27 -1.72 -1.90 18.96
C GLY A 27 -0.75 -1.21 17.99
N MET A 28 -1.25 -0.24 17.22
CA MET A 28 -0.53 0.39 16.12
C MET A 28 0.70 1.24 16.45
N PRO A 29 1.55 1.46 15.42
CA PRO A 29 2.61 2.45 15.44
C PRO A 29 2.09 3.86 15.75
N SER A 30 2.99 4.71 16.27
CA SER A 30 2.68 6.07 16.72
C SER A 30 1.81 6.84 15.72
N ALA A 31 0.94 7.73 16.21
CA ALA A 31 0.12 8.60 15.36
C ALA A 31 0.94 9.33 14.27
N ALA A 32 2.22 9.60 14.53
CA ALA A 32 3.15 10.15 13.56
C ALA A 32 3.43 9.21 12.38
N LEU A 33 3.54 7.89 12.58
CA LEU A 33 3.73 6.94 11.47
C LEU A 33 2.46 6.78 10.63
N ILE A 34 1.29 6.84 11.25
CA ILE A 34 0.01 6.81 10.51
C ILE A 34 -0.09 8.03 9.59
N GLU A 35 0.22 9.22 10.12
CA GLU A 35 0.22 10.44 9.32
C GLU A 35 1.28 10.40 8.21
N ALA A 36 2.48 9.87 8.50
CA ALA A 36 3.51 9.63 7.50
C ALA A 36 3.04 8.65 6.40
N GLY A 37 2.32 7.59 6.79
CA GLY A 37 1.67 6.64 5.88
C GLY A 37 0.69 7.34 4.95
N ARG A 38 -0.21 8.14 5.53
CA ARG A 38 -1.20 8.90 4.77
C ARG A 38 -0.55 9.88 3.79
N ALA A 39 0.48 10.59 4.24
CA ALA A 39 1.23 11.53 3.41
C ALA A 39 2.04 10.84 2.31
N CYS A 40 2.61 9.66 2.58
CA CYS A 40 3.29 8.87 1.57
C CYS A 40 2.30 8.37 0.50
N ILE A 41 1.19 7.76 0.90
CA ILE A 41 0.19 7.21 -0.04
C ILE A 41 -0.44 8.32 -0.88
N SER A 42 -0.75 9.47 -0.29
CA SER A 42 -1.35 10.59 -1.03
C SER A 42 -0.41 11.18 -2.07
N ALA A 43 0.90 11.19 -1.80
CA ALA A 43 1.92 11.67 -2.73
C ALA A 43 2.27 10.65 -3.82
N GLU A 44 2.47 9.39 -3.44
CA GLU A 44 3.05 8.37 -4.32
C GLU A 44 2.02 7.43 -4.95
N GLY A 45 0.86 7.26 -4.32
CA GLY A 45 -0.22 6.40 -4.79
C GLY A 45 -0.68 6.75 -6.21
N PRO A 46 -1.02 8.02 -6.52
CA PRO A 46 -1.39 8.41 -7.88
C PRO A 46 -0.28 8.16 -8.91
N ARG A 47 0.99 8.36 -8.52
CA ARG A 47 2.16 8.13 -9.40
C ARG A 47 2.30 6.65 -9.75
N LEU A 48 2.18 5.76 -8.76
CA LEU A 48 2.22 4.32 -8.96
C LEU A 48 1.05 3.84 -9.82
N LEU A 49 -0.14 4.41 -9.59
CA LEU A 49 -1.33 4.09 -10.39
C LEU A 49 -1.17 4.53 -11.85
N GLN A 50 -0.56 5.69 -12.10
CA GLN A 50 -0.25 6.14 -13.45
C GLN A 50 0.77 5.21 -14.12
N MET A 51 1.85 4.86 -13.44
CA MET A 51 2.85 3.91 -13.96
C MET A 51 2.26 2.53 -14.26
N ALA A 52 1.32 2.05 -13.45
CA ALA A 52 0.64 0.79 -13.69
C ALA A 52 -0.26 0.84 -14.94
N GLN A 53 -0.89 1.97 -15.20
CA GLN A 53 -1.72 2.18 -16.39
C GLN A 53 -0.87 2.32 -17.66
N ASP A 54 0.21 3.10 -17.58
CA ASP A 54 1.09 3.37 -18.72
C ASP A 54 1.98 2.17 -19.07
N ASN A 55 2.27 1.31 -18.09
CA ASN A 55 3.11 0.13 -18.25
C ASN A 55 2.46 -1.12 -17.64
N TRP A 56 1.57 -1.74 -18.43
CA TRP A 56 0.90 -2.99 -18.05
C TRP A 56 1.91 -4.09 -17.72
N GLY A 57 3.00 -4.22 -18.50
CA GLY A 57 4.01 -5.27 -18.27
C GLY A 57 4.65 -5.17 -16.88
N TRP A 58 5.00 -3.94 -16.46
CA TRP A 58 5.48 -3.68 -15.12
C TRP A 58 4.42 -3.99 -14.06
N ALA A 59 3.16 -3.57 -14.27
CA ALA A 59 2.08 -3.81 -13.33
C ALA A 59 1.83 -5.31 -13.10
N ALA A 60 1.72 -6.09 -14.18
CA ALA A 60 1.50 -7.52 -14.11
C ALA A 60 2.67 -8.25 -13.44
N ALA A 61 3.91 -7.91 -13.80
CA ALA A 61 5.10 -8.51 -13.21
C ALA A 61 5.19 -8.25 -11.70
N ASN A 62 4.94 -7.01 -11.25
CA ASN A 62 4.99 -6.67 -9.83
C ASN A 62 3.80 -7.24 -9.06
N ALA A 63 2.60 -7.26 -9.64
CA ALA A 63 1.43 -7.89 -8.99
C ALA A 63 1.66 -9.39 -8.75
N LEU A 64 2.14 -10.11 -9.77
CA LEU A 64 2.48 -11.53 -9.64
C LEU A 64 3.67 -11.74 -8.71
N GLY A 65 4.69 -10.89 -8.81
CA GLY A 65 5.88 -10.94 -7.98
C GLY A 65 5.57 -10.76 -6.50
N VAL A 66 4.75 -9.77 -6.14
CA VAL A 66 4.30 -9.55 -4.75
C VAL A 66 3.46 -10.73 -4.27
N THR A 67 2.51 -11.21 -5.08
CA THR A 67 1.65 -12.35 -4.73
C THR A 67 2.45 -13.63 -4.51
N ALA A 68 3.51 -13.84 -5.29
CA ALA A 68 4.41 -14.99 -5.18
C ALA A 68 5.50 -14.81 -4.11
N GLY A 69 5.57 -13.65 -3.44
CA GLY A 69 6.64 -13.32 -2.48
C GLY A 69 8.01 -13.07 -3.10
N LEU A 70 8.09 -12.91 -4.43
CA LEU A 70 9.33 -12.64 -5.17
C LEU A 70 9.70 -11.16 -5.21
N VAL A 71 8.72 -10.27 -5.00
CA VAL A 71 8.92 -8.82 -4.95
C VAL A 71 8.41 -8.32 -3.60
N ASP A 72 9.28 -7.65 -2.86
CA ASP A 72 8.87 -6.96 -1.64
C ASP A 72 8.12 -5.67 -2.02
N PRO A 73 6.84 -5.51 -1.65
CA PRO A 73 6.06 -4.32 -1.99
C PRO A 73 6.67 -3.02 -1.45
N VAL A 74 7.49 -3.07 -0.40
CA VAL A 74 8.14 -1.89 0.17
C VAL A 74 9.17 -1.28 -0.80
N THR A 75 9.69 -2.07 -1.75
CA THR A 75 10.61 -1.60 -2.80
C THR A 75 9.90 -0.76 -3.86
N LEU A 76 8.57 -0.84 -3.92
CA LEU A 76 7.74 -0.03 -4.82
C LEU A 76 7.53 1.39 -4.28
N LEU A 77 7.70 1.59 -2.97
CA LEU A 77 7.60 2.91 -2.33
C LEU A 77 8.80 3.78 -2.69
N SER A 78 8.53 5.07 -2.96
CA SER A 78 9.57 6.02 -3.36
C SER A 78 10.65 6.19 -2.29
N THR A 79 11.91 6.20 -2.74
CA THR A 79 13.07 6.51 -1.90
C THR A 79 13.29 8.00 -1.71
N GLN A 80 12.67 8.83 -2.55
CA GLN A 80 12.86 10.29 -2.59
C GLN A 80 11.88 11.04 -1.68
N ASN A 81 10.83 10.38 -1.20
CA ASN A 81 9.85 10.96 -0.30
C ASN A 81 10.20 10.61 1.16
N GLY A 82 10.47 11.63 1.98
CA GLY A 82 10.85 11.46 3.39
C GLY A 82 9.77 10.74 4.23
N GLN A 83 8.49 10.99 3.95
CA GLN A 83 7.38 10.30 4.64
C GLN A 83 7.31 8.83 4.24
N CYS A 84 7.55 8.51 2.96
CA CYS A 84 7.69 7.12 2.52
C CYS A 84 8.92 6.43 3.12
N GLY A 85 9.98 7.17 3.41
CA GLY A 85 11.16 6.65 4.12
C GLY A 85 10.84 6.17 5.53
N LEU A 86 10.03 6.93 6.29
CA LEU A 86 9.59 6.55 7.64
C LEU A 86 8.75 5.26 7.59
N VAL A 87 7.81 5.19 6.66
CA VAL A 87 6.93 4.03 6.46
C VAL A 87 7.73 2.79 6.04
N ARG A 88 8.63 2.94 5.06
CA ARG A 88 9.51 1.85 4.61
C ARG A 88 10.37 1.33 5.76
N ASN A 89 10.97 2.20 6.56
CA ASN A 89 11.80 1.78 7.69
C ASN A 89 10.96 1.00 8.72
N ALA A 90 9.75 1.48 9.04
CA ALA A 90 8.87 0.77 9.96
C ALA A 90 8.45 -0.62 9.44
N LEU A 91 8.13 -0.74 8.15
CA LEU A 91 7.77 -2.01 7.51
C LEU A 91 8.96 -3.00 7.49
N MET A 92 10.18 -2.50 7.22
CA MET A 92 11.39 -3.34 7.25
C MET A 92 11.75 -3.83 8.66
N ASN A 93 11.50 -3.00 9.68
CA ASN A 93 11.81 -3.37 11.06
C ASN A 93 10.77 -4.34 11.64
N GLY A 94 9.47 -4.11 11.37
CA GLY A 94 8.40 -5.00 11.84
C GLY A 94 8.41 -6.39 11.19
N ALA A 95 8.96 -6.53 9.98
CA ALA A 95 9.15 -7.83 9.33
C ALA A 95 10.18 -8.75 10.04
N GLY A 96 10.94 -8.22 11.00
CA GLY A 96 11.92 -8.97 11.79
C GLY A 96 11.38 -9.60 13.07
N GLU A 97 10.14 -9.33 13.46
CA GLU A 97 9.52 -9.81 14.72
C GLU A 97 8.67 -11.08 14.55
N ASP A 98 8.52 -11.57 13.31
CA ASP A 98 7.76 -12.80 12.97
C ASP A 98 8.67 -14.02 12.65
N ALA A 99 9.92 -14.04 13.13
CA ALA A 99 10.87 -15.15 12.97
C ALA A 99 11.08 -15.97 14.25
#